data_AF-A0A2Z7CL31-F1
#
_entry.id   AF-A0A2Z7CL31-F1
#
_cell.length_a   1.000
_cell.length_b   1.000
_cell.length_c   1.000
_cell.angle_alpha   90.00
_cell.angle_beta   90.00
_cell.angle_gamma   90.00
#
_symmetry.space_group_name_H-M   'P 1'
#
loop_
_entity.id
_entity.type
_entity.pdbx_description
1 polymer ?
#
loop_
_entity_poly.entity_id
_entity_poly.type
_entity_poly.pdbx_seq_one_letter_code
_entity_poly.pdbx_strand_id
1 'polypeptide(L)'
;MKKGIISFFSIDDSRFNQVEEFSCVPYFISKYSWGLFRKRTKLSCQKCGNYIGIATDFNAFSPRLITNGSDSPSSSETSNMRKYDIRIRSLQPSSTNVGTPFVL
;
A
#
# COMPACT_ATOMS: atom_id res chain seq x y z
N MET A 1 -5.05 -11.99 -19.01
CA MET A 1 -4.90 -11.42 -17.64
C MET A 1 -3.86 -10.30 -17.70
N LYS A 2 -4.23 -9.04 -17.44
CA LYS A 2 -3.28 -7.92 -17.44
C LYS A 2 -2.35 -8.02 -16.22
N LYS A 3 -1.04 -7.96 -16.45
CA LYS A 3 -0.03 -7.94 -15.38
C LYS A 3 0.29 -6.47 -15.09
N GLY A 4 0.25 -6.08 -13.82
CA GLY A 4 0.54 -4.71 -13.41
C GLY A 4 0.16 -4.45 -11.97
N ILE A 5 0.51 -3.25 -11.51
CA ILE A 5 0.17 -2.71 -10.19
C ILE A 5 -0.63 -1.43 -10.44
N ILE A 6 -1.73 -1.27 -9.71
CA ILE A 6 -2.49 -0.03 -9.63
C ILE A 6 -2.31 0.56 -8.23
N SER A 7 -2.08 1.86 -8.17
CA SER A 7 -1.83 2.58 -6.93
C SER A 7 -3.07 3.40 -6.53
N PHE A 8 -3.47 3.29 -5.27
CA PHE A 8 -4.56 4.08 -4.68
C PHE A 8 -4.06 4.87 -3.48
N PHE A 9 -4.68 6.01 -3.21
CA PHE A 9 -4.46 6.81 -1.99
C PHE A 9 -5.45 6.49 -0.87
N SER A 10 -6.55 5.83 -1.21
CA SER A 10 -7.58 5.39 -0.26
C SER A 10 -8.20 4.09 -0.76
N ILE A 11 -8.51 3.20 0.17
CA ILE A 11 -9.22 1.93 -0.05
C ILE A 11 -10.26 1.76 1.04
N ASP A 12 -11.21 0.86 0.82
CA ASP A 12 -12.19 0.47 1.83
C ASP A 12 -11.59 -0.61 2.73
N ASP A 13 -11.19 -0.24 3.94
CA ASP A 13 -10.49 -1.10 4.90
C ASP A 13 -11.29 -2.35 5.29
N SER A 14 -12.62 -2.34 5.18
CA SER A 14 -13.45 -3.50 5.50
C SER A 14 -13.20 -4.70 4.57
N ARG A 15 -12.64 -4.48 3.37
CA ARG A 15 -12.41 -5.54 2.38
C ARG A 15 -11.02 -6.15 2.45
N PHE A 16 -10.12 -5.56 3.23
CA PHE A 16 -8.71 -5.93 3.26
C PHE A 16 -8.21 -6.15 4.68
N ASN A 17 -7.53 -7.28 4.90
CA ASN A 17 -6.72 -7.48 6.10
C ASN A 17 -5.35 -6.84 5.89
N GLN A 18 -4.96 -5.96 6.81
CA GLN A 18 -3.67 -5.27 6.82
C GLN A 18 -2.79 -5.90 7.91
N VAL A 19 -1.68 -6.52 7.50
CA VAL A 19 -0.73 -7.13 8.43
C VAL A 19 0.59 -6.40 8.30
N GLU A 20 1.05 -5.79 9.39
CA GLU A 20 2.38 -5.18 9.42
C GLU A 20 3.44 -6.28 9.45
N GLU A 21 4.32 -6.27 8.44
CA GLU A 21 5.47 -7.16 8.35
C GLU A 21 6.75 -6.31 8.44
N PHE A 22 7.63 -6.67 9.37
CA PHE A 22 8.99 -6.17 9.41
C PHE A 22 9.85 -7.01 8.47
N SER A 23 10.28 -6.41 7.36
CA SER A 23 11.19 -7.06 6.43
C SER A 23 12.63 -6.61 6.70
N CYS A 24 13.51 -7.56 6.96
CA CYS A 24 14.95 -7.37 7.11
C CYS A 24 15.68 -7.73 5.81
N VAL A 25 15.21 -7.21 4.69
CA VAL A 25 15.82 -7.45 3.36
C VAL A 25 16.45 -6.17 2.86
N PRO A 26 17.68 -6.22 2.32
CA PRO A 26 18.29 -5.06 1.71
C PRO A 26 17.35 -4.46 0.65
N TYR A 27 17.02 -3.17 0.74
CA TYR A 27 16.39 -2.39 -0.35
C TYR A 27 17.12 -1.08 -0.69
N PHE A 28 17.31 -0.81 -1.98
CA PHE A 28 17.89 0.44 -2.45
C PHE A 28 16.91 1.60 -2.24
N ILE A 29 17.38 2.65 -1.57
CA ILE A 29 16.67 3.92 -1.41
C ILE A 29 17.07 4.87 -2.54
N SER A 30 18.35 4.88 -2.92
CA SER A 30 18.90 5.66 -4.03
C SER A 30 20.17 5.01 -4.59
N LYS A 31 20.78 5.61 -5.62
CA LYS A 31 22.02 5.12 -6.24
C LYS A 31 23.16 4.88 -5.22
N TYR A 32 23.18 5.64 -4.13
CA TYR A 32 24.21 5.56 -3.09
C TYR A 32 23.66 5.28 -1.69
N SER A 33 22.38 4.89 -1.57
CA SER A 33 21.73 4.63 -0.28
C SER A 33 20.98 3.32 -0.30
N TRP A 34 21.27 2.47 0.68
CA TRP A 34 20.64 1.16 0.88
C TRP A 34 20.21 1.05 2.35
N GLY A 35 19.01 0.52 2.62
CA GLY A 35 18.55 0.17 3.97
C GLY A 35 18.30 -1.34 4.14
N LEU A 36 18.35 -1.84 5.37
CA LEU A 36 18.06 -3.24 5.71
C LEU A 36 16.65 -3.46 6.25
N PHE A 37 16.11 -2.49 6.97
CA PHE A 37 14.83 -2.63 7.65
C PHE A 37 13.77 -1.79 6.95
N ARG A 38 12.71 -2.45 6.48
CA ARG A 38 11.52 -1.76 5.98
C ARG A 38 10.28 -2.34 6.62
N LYS A 39 9.52 -1.46 7.29
CA LYS A 39 8.13 -1.70 7.66
C LYS A 39 7.30 -1.71 6.38
N ARG A 40 6.67 -2.84 6.08
CA ARG A 40 5.73 -2.97 4.97
C ARG A 40 4.42 -3.51 5.51
N THR A 41 3.31 -2.91 5.10
CA THR A 41 1.99 -3.42 5.47
C THR A 41 1.49 -4.30 4.32
N LYS A 42 1.35 -5.59 4.56
CA LYS A 42 0.84 -6.54 3.59
C LYS A 42 -0.68 -6.43 3.52
N LEU A 43 -1.21 -6.36 2.30
CA LEU A 43 -2.63 -6.32 2.02
C LEU A 43 -3.09 -7.69 1.53
N SER A 44 -4.08 -8.26 2.21
CA SER A 44 -4.73 -9.52 1.84
C SER A 44 -6.25 -9.37 1.81
N CYS A 45 -6.93 -10.20 1.03
CA CYS A 45 -8.39 -10.19 0.99
C CYS A 45 -8.95 -10.66 2.33
N GLN A 46 -9.87 -9.92 2.93
CA GLN A 46 -10.49 -10.37 4.19
C GLN A 46 -11.30 -11.66 4.00
N LYS A 47 -11.96 -11.83 2.84
CA LYS A 47 -12.83 -12.97 2.57
C LYS A 47 -12.08 -14.28 2.28
N CYS A 48 -10.98 -14.23 1.55
CA CYS A 48 -10.28 -15.44 1.07
C CYS A 48 -8.79 -15.52 1.46
N GLY A 49 -8.25 -14.52 2.15
CA GLY A 49 -6.86 -14.51 2.61
C GLY A 49 -5.80 -14.33 1.51
N ASN A 50 -6.20 -14.27 0.23
CA ASN A 50 -5.27 -14.11 -0.88
C ASN A 50 -4.48 -12.80 -0.81
N TYR A 51 -3.20 -12.85 -1.18
CA TYR A 51 -2.34 -11.66 -1.26
C TYR A 51 -2.78 -10.73 -2.38
N ILE A 52 -3.00 -9.46 -2.04
CA ILE A 52 -3.47 -8.42 -2.94
C ILE A 52 -2.35 -7.44 -3.29
N GLY A 53 -1.58 -7.01 -2.29
CA GLY A 53 -0.65 -5.91 -2.47
C GLY A 53 0.11 -5.50 -1.21
N ILE A 54 0.66 -4.29 -1.26
CA ILE A 54 1.34 -3.65 -0.13
C ILE A 54 0.81 -2.24 0.10
N ALA A 55 0.74 -1.85 1.36
CA ALA A 55 0.58 -0.47 1.79
C ALA A 55 1.94 0.08 2.21
N THR A 56 2.24 1.29 1.75
CA THR A 56 3.43 2.06 2.14
C THR A 56 2.97 3.40 2.67
N ASP A 57 3.40 3.74 3.88
CA ASP A 57 3.20 5.07 4.44
C ASP A 57 4.16 6.06 3.77
N PHE A 58 3.63 7.12 3.14
CA PHE A 58 4.42 8.29 2.82
C PHE A 58 4.59 9.07 4.12
N ASN A 59 5.71 8.84 4.80
CA ASN A 59 6.17 9.86 5.73
C ASN A 59 6.59 11.05 4.86
N ALA A 60 5.92 12.21 4.98
CA ALA A 60 6.30 13.43 4.28
C ALA A 60 7.72 13.92 4.67
N PHE A 61 8.42 13.21 5.55
CA PHE A 61 9.79 13.46 5.96
C PHE A 61 10.63 12.18 5.90
N SER A 62 11.44 12.06 4.84
CA SER A 62 12.72 11.34 4.74
C SER A 62 12.80 9.84 5.09
N PRO A 63 13.82 9.12 4.56
CA PRO A 63 14.24 7.87 5.21
C PRO A 63 14.50 8.18 6.68
N ARG A 64 13.99 7.35 7.59
CA ARG A 64 14.23 7.49 9.03
C ARG A 64 15.73 7.38 9.30
N LEU A 65 16.46 8.47 9.13
CA LEU A 65 17.73 8.71 9.77
C LEU A 65 17.37 8.84 11.24
N ILE A 66 17.68 7.80 12.00
CA ILE A 66 17.74 7.87 13.44
C ILE A 66 18.89 8.84 13.74
N THR A 67 18.58 10.12 13.83
CA THR A 67 19.48 11.12 14.39
C THR A 67 18.90 11.48 15.75
N ASN A 68 19.67 11.16 16.80
CA ASN A 68 19.32 11.40 18.18
C ASN A 68 18.99 12.88 18.41
N GLY A 69 17.88 13.12 19.14
CA GLY A 69 17.69 14.30 19.98
C GLY A 69 17.10 15.54 19.33
N SER A 70 15.80 15.75 19.54
CA SER A 70 15.25 17.03 19.99
C SER A 70 13.74 16.89 20.23
N ASP A 71 13.32 17.11 21.47
CA ASP A 71 11.92 17.14 21.89
C ASP A 71 11.18 18.32 21.27
N SER A 72 10.12 18.03 20.50
CA SER A 72 9.07 19.00 20.16
C SER A 72 7.81 18.25 19.74
N PRO A 73 6.70 18.34 20.50
CA PRO A 73 5.42 17.77 20.10
C PRO A 73 4.75 18.78 19.16
N SER A 74 5.13 18.78 17.89
CA SER A 74 4.37 19.50 16.86
C SER A 74 3.16 18.64 16.49
N SER A 75 2.03 18.95 17.12
CA SER A 75 0.71 18.39 16.84
C SER A 75 0.16 18.90 15.50
N SER A 76 0.88 18.67 14.41
CA SER A 76 0.24 18.62 13.11
C SER A 76 -0.28 17.20 12.96
N GLU A 77 -1.59 17.04 12.76
CA GLU A 77 -2.13 15.80 12.20
C GLU A 77 -1.49 15.62 10.83
N THR A 78 -0.29 15.05 10.79
CA THR A 78 0.30 14.54 9.56
C THR A 78 -0.62 13.42 9.17
N SER A 79 -1.59 13.71 8.30
CA SER A 79 -2.36 12.68 7.63
C SER A 79 -1.32 11.76 6.99
N ASN A 80 -1.09 10.61 7.62
CA ASN A 80 -0.10 9.66 7.17
C ASN A 80 -0.60 9.18 5.81
N MET A 81 -0.14 9.82 4.74
CA MET A 81 -0.67 9.58 3.41
C MET A 81 -0.21 8.19 3.00
N ARG A 82 -1.15 7.24 3.00
CA ARG A 82 -0.83 5.84 2.71
C ARG A 82 -1.04 5.56 1.23
N LYS A 83 -0.05 4.94 0.61
CA LYS A 83 -0.13 4.43 -0.76
C LYS A 83 -0.45 2.95 -0.73
N TYR A 84 -1.46 2.54 -1.49
CA TYR A 84 -1.86 1.15 -1.64
C TYR A 84 -1.52 0.67 -3.05
N ASP A 85 -0.50 -0.18 -3.16
CA ASP A 85 -0.05 -0.77 -4.42
C ASP A 85 -0.67 -2.17 -4.56
N ILE A 86 -1.70 -2.28 -5.42
CA ILE A 86 -2.51 -3.48 -5.60
C ILE A 86 -2.22 -4.13 -6.94
N ARG A 87 -2.08 -5.46 -6.95
CA ARG A 87 -1.89 -6.21 -8.21
C ARG A 87 -3.20 -6.21 -9.01
N ILE A 88 -3.14 -5.85 -10.28
CA ILE A 88 -4.33 -5.87 -11.16
C ILE A 88 -4.93 -7.27 -11.22
N ARG A 89 -4.10 -8.31 -11.23
CA ARG A 89 -4.54 -9.72 -11.22
C ARG A 89 -5.28 -10.19 -9.96
N SER A 90 -5.17 -9.45 -8.85
CA SER A 90 -5.94 -9.74 -7.63
C SER A 90 -7.29 -9.01 -7.59
N LEU A 91 -7.54 -8.12 -8.54
CA LEU A 91 -8.81 -7.41 -8.69
C LEU A 91 -9.65 -8.11 -9.75
N GLN A 92 -10.93 -8.28 -9.45
CA GLN A 92 -11.93 -8.64 -10.44
C GLN A 92 -12.61 -7.34 -10.90
N PRO A 93 -12.69 -7.06 -12.20
CA PRO A 93 -13.57 -6.02 -12.70
C PRO A 93 -15.00 -6.35 -12.27
N SER A 94 -15.70 -5.42 -11.64
CA SER A 94 -17.14 -5.56 -11.47
C SER A 94 -17.75 -5.53 -12.87
N SER A 95 -18.34 -6.62 -13.32
CA SER A 95 -19.16 -6.62 -14.53
C SER A 95 -20.38 -5.75 -14.23
N THR A 96 -20.33 -4.49 -14.63
CA THR A 96 -21.55 -3.73 -14.80
C THR A 96 -22.27 -4.41 -15.95
N ASN A 97 -23.29 -5.22 -15.66
CA ASN A 97 -24.27 -5.63 -16.66
C ASN A 97 -25.00 -4.35 -17.10
N VAL A 98 -24.34 -3.55 -17.94
CA VAL A 98 -25.02 -2.56 -18.76
C VAL A 98 -25.79 -3.41 -19.76
N GLY A 99 -27.01 -3.78 -19.38
CA GLY A 99 -27.90 -4.57 -20.20
C GLY A 99 -28.10 -3.85 -21.51
N THR A 100 -27.42 -4.30 -22.56
CA THR A 100 -27.85 -4.03 -23.92
C THR A 100 -29.21 -4.73 -24.06
N PRO A 101 -30.32 -4.01 -24.28
CA PRO A 101 -31.56 -4.67 -24.62
C PRO A 101 -31.33 -5.37 -25.95
N PHE A 102 -31.57 -6.69 -25.98
CA PHE A 102 -31.73 -7.42 -27.23
C PHE A 102 -32.94 -6.83 -27.94
N VAL A 103 -32.70 -6.06 -29.00
CA VAL A 103 -33.73 -5.74 -29.98
C VAL A 103 -33.78 -6.94 -30.93
N LEU A 104 -34.94 -7.59 -30.98
CA LEU A 104 -35.32 -8.62 -31.96
C LEU A 104 -35.34 -8.04 -33.38
#